data_AF-A0A2I2MCR7-F1
#
_entry.id   AF-A0A2I2MCR7-F1
#
_cell.length_a   1.000
_cell.length_b   1.000
_cell.length_c   1.000
_cell.angle_alpha   90.00
_cell.angle_beta   90.00
_cell.angle_gamma   90.00
#
_symmetry.space_group_name_H-M   'P 1'
#
loop_
_entity.id
_entity.type
_entity.pdbx_description
1 polymer ?
#
loop_
_entity_poly.entity_id
_entity_poly.type
_entity_poly.pdbx_seq_one_letter_code
_entity_poly.pdbx_strand_id
1 'polypeptide(L)'
;MTKKNIDKIIATGTPLKKIILIHEDIARRKYAKKKLLTNQEFEEISNSFIKNKDIDLWNKFKKTEYTVSSALMNLQGCLFEVKMHYSNLRGYILNWNTIEHTELLVNSVLHEIKDPIERKKIAENGAQYTSILFSKKKIDKEGYINLEIDFEKGNSNNIDQYSLLSVMNNVKKDVTKSVVKWLSWEKALYDYINKQGFNIKIYKDKIQEFRNEIDTPIIAWVKYYGELENEIILNPNTQELLKKYAICPKIEELEINKKEYDFFKNIILEDE
;
A
#
# COMPACT_ATOMS: atom_id res chain seq x y z
N MET A 1 -20.81 -21.84 0.54
CA MET A 1 -22.23 -22.20 0.43
C MET A 1 -22.33 -23.72 0.59
N THR A 2 -23.29 -24.25 1.35
CA THR A 2 -23.45 -25.71 1.52
C THR A 2 -24.14 -26.31 0.30
N LYS A 3 -23.92 -27.62 0.04
CA LYS A 3 -24.55 -28.33 -1.09
C LYS A 3 -26.08 -28.24 -1.05
N LYS A 4 -26.68 -28.45 0.13
CA LYS A 4 -28.12 -28.27 0.38
C LYS A 4 -28.66 -26.89 -0.04
N ASN A 5 -27.87 -25.82 0.16
CA ASN A 5 -28.28 -24.47 -0.24
C ASN A 5 -28.20 -24.27 -1.76
N ILE A 6 -27.18 -24.85 -2.41
CA ILE A 6 -27.01 -24.83 -3.86
C ILE A 6 -28.20 -25.54 -4.53
N ASP A 7 -28.52 -26.75 -4.07
CA ASP A 7 -29.61 -27.55 -4.63
C ASP A 7 -30.96 -26.84 -4.49
N LYS A 8 -31.19 -26.16 -3.36
CA LYS A 8 -32.38 -25.32 -3.16
C LYS A 8 -32.46 -24.15 -4.15
N ILE A 9 -31.33 -23.48 -4.44
CA ILE A 9 -31.27 -22.39 -5.42
C ILE A 9 -31.55 -22.90 -6.83
N ILE A 10 -31.00 -24.06 -7.20
CA ILE A 10 -31.24 -24.70 -8.51
C ILE A 10 -32.74 -24.98 -8.67
N ALA A 11 -33.35 -25.66 -7.70
CA ALA A 11 -34.74 -26.09 -7.76
C ALA A 11 -35.76 -24.94 -7.65
N THR A 12 -35.56 -24.00 -6.73
CA THR A 12 -36.59 -23.02 -6.33
C THR A 12 -36.08 -21.58 -6.20
N GLY A 13 -34.82 -21.33 -6.55
CA GLY A 13 -34.23 -20.00 -6.48
C GLY A 13 -34.85 -19.04 -7.50
N THR A 14 -34.91 -17.76 -7.13
CA THR A 14 -35.26 -16.68 -8.06
C THR A 14 -34.19 -16.55 -9.15
N PRO A 15 -34.50 -15.98 -10.32
CA PRO A 15 -33.51 -15.72 -11.38
C PRO A 15 -32.27 -14.98 -10.86
N LEU A 16 -32.45 -14.00 -9.98
CA LEU A 16 -31.35 -13.28 -9.34
C LEU A 16 -30.44 -14.17 -8.47
N LYS A 17 -31.01 -15.11 -7.69
CA LYS A 17 -30.20 -16.04 -6.88
C LYS A 17 -29.43 -17.02 -7.76
N LYS A 18 -30.08 -17.49 -8.83
CA LYS A 18 -29.50 -18.40 -9.82
C LYS A 18 -28.34 -17.75 -10.57
N ILE A 19 -28.49 -16.49 -11.00
CA ILE A 19 -27.44 -15.79 -11.74
C ILE A 19 -26.24 -15.46 -10.85
N ILE A 20 -26.47 -15.04 -9.60
CA ILE A 20 -25.39 -14.84 -8.63
C ILE A 20 -24.61 -16.14 -8.42
N LEU A 21 -25.30 -17.28 -8.31
CA LEU A 21 -24.65 -18.59 -8.15
C LEU A 21 -23.81 -18.99 -9.37
N ILE A 22 -24.31 -18.76 -10.59
CA ILE A 22 -23.55 -19.01 -11.81
C ILE A 22 -22.31 -18.12 -11.87
N HIS A 23 -22.45 -16.80 -11.69
CA HIS A 23 -21.32 -15.89 -11.81
C HIS A 23 -20.30 -16.09 -10.68
N GLU A 24 -20.72 -16.56 -9.50
CA GLU A 24 -19.82 -17.02 -8.46
C GLU A 24 -19.02 -18.27 -8.88
N ASP A 25 -19.65 -19.25 -9.54
CA ASP A 25 -18.94 -20.42 -10.10
C ASP A 25 -17.96 -20.02 -11.22
N ILE A 26 -18.38 -19.12 -12.12
CA ILE A 26 -17.52 -18.56 -13.18
C ILE A 26 -16.31 -17.84 -12.57
N ALA A 27 -16.53 -16.95 -11.61
CA ALA A 27 -15.46 -16.24 -10.93
C ALA A 27 -14.52 -17.21 -10.21
N ARG A 28 -15.04 -18.26 -9.56
CA ARG A 28 -14.21 -19.31 -8.96
C ARG A 28 -13.31 -20.00 -9.97
N ARG A 29 -13.82 -20.35 -11.16
CA ARG A 29 -13.00 -20.91 -12.25
C ARG A 29 -11.91 -19.94 -12.68
N LYS A 30 -12.25 -18.67 -12.88
CA LYS A 30 -11.31 -17.61 -13.27
C LYS A 30 -10.14 -17.46 -12.30
N TYR A 31 -10.39 -17.58 -10.99
CA TYR A 31 -9.37 -17.47 -9.95
C TYR A 31 -8.89 -18.82 -9.40
N ALA A 32 -9.03 -19.90 -10.20
CA ALA A 32 -8.56 -21.26 -9.87
C ALA A 32 -9.02 -21.77 -8.48
N LYS A 33 -10.22 -21.38 -8.04
CA LYS A 33 -10.85 -21.89 -6.81
C LYS A 33 -11.74 -23.10 -7.15
N LYS A 34 -11.99 -23.94 -6.14
CA LYS A 34 -12.89 -25.10 -6.27
C LYS A 34 -14.25 -24.67 -6.86
N LYS A 35 -14.77 -25.39 -7.84
CA LYS A 35 -16.12 -25.12 -8.39
C LYS A 35 -17.22 -25.32 -7.34
N LEU A 36 -18.32 -24.59 -7.49
CA LEU A 36 -19.55 -24.78 -6.71
C LEU A 36 -20.52 -25.74 -7.42
N LEU A 37 -20.54 -25.70 -8.75
CA LEU A 37 -21.48 -26.44 -9.57
C LEU A 37 -20.78 -27.57 -10.33
N THR A 38 -21.48 -28.69 -10.51
CA THR A 38 -21.13 -29.66 -11.55
C THR A 38 -21.46 -29.07 -12.94
N ASN A 39 -20.96 -29.69 -14.01
CA ASN A 39 -21.29 -29.23 -15.37
C ASN A 39 -22.80 -29.33 -15.64
N GLN A 40 -23.44 -30.41 -15.18
CA GLN A 40 -24.88 -30.60 -15.33
C GLN A 40 -25.69 -29.54 -14.58
N GLU A 41 -25.31 -29.22 -13.33
CA GLU A 41 -25.98 -28.17 -12.54
C GLU A 41 -25.80 -26.78 -13.16
N PHE A 42 -24.64 -26.52 -13.75
CA PHE A 42 -24.37 -25.28 -14.47
C PHE A 42 -25.31 -25.15 -15.69
N GLU A 43 -25.41 -26.20 -16.50
CA GLU A 43 -26.30 -26.24 -17.67
C GLU A 43 -27.77 -26.12 -17.27
N GLU A 44 -28.21 -26.81 -16.22
CA GLU A 44 -29.58 -26.74 -15.71
C GLU A 44 -29.97 -25.31 -15.31
N ILE A 45 -29.09 -24.61 -14.57
CA ILE A 45 -29.35 -23.23 -14.18
C ILE A 45 -29.33 -22.33 -15.42
N SER A 46 -28.35 -22.48 -16.32
CA SER A 46 -28.22 -21.67 -17.53
C SER A 46 -29.45 -21.80 -18.44
N ASN A 47 -29.96 -23.01 -18.62
CA ASN A 47 -31.13 -23.30 -19.45
C ASN A 47 -32.45 -22.82 -18.81
N SER A 48 -32.44 -22.46 -17.52
CA SER A 48 -33.63 -21.94 -16.84
C SER A 48 -33.93 -20.46 -17.13
N PHE A 49 -33.00 -19.71 -17.73
CA PHE A 49 -33.20 -18.31 -18.13
C PHE A 49 -33.89 -18.22 -19.51
N ILE A 50 -35.19 -18.53 -19.55
CA ILE A 50 -35.96 -18.62 -20.82
C ILE A 50 -36.69 -17.31 -21.14
N LYS A 51 -37.13 -16.55 -20.14
CA LYS A 51 -37.92 -15.32 -20.36
C LYS A 51 -37.00 -14.18 -20.77
N ASN A 52 -37.50 -13.27 -21.61
CA ASN A 52 -36.72 -12.08 -22.04
C ASN A 52 -36.11 -11.31 -20.86
N LYS A 53 -36.86 -11.11 -19.77
CA LYS A 53 -36.35 -10.43 -18.56
C LYS A 53 -35.20 -11.17 -17.87
N ASP A 54 -35.21 -12.50 -17.93
CA ASP A 54 -34.16 -13.36 -17.37
C ASP A 54 -32.91 -13.31 -18.25
N ILE A 55 -33.08 -13.21 -19.57
CA ILE A 55 -32.00 -13.00 -20.56
C ILE A 55 -31.40 -11.60 -20.41
N ASP A 56 -32.22 -10.56 -20.23
CA ASP A 56 -31.76 -9.19 -19.98
C ASP A 56 -30.90 -9.12 -18.70
N LEU A 57 -31.35 -9.81 -17.65
CA LEU A 57 -30.60 -9.94 -16.40
C LEU A 57 -29.26 -10.65 -16.63
N TRP A 58 -29.25 -11.72 -17.44
CA TRP A 58 -28.03 -12.42 -17.86
C TRP A 58 -27.02 -11.49 -18.54
N ASN A 59 -27.48 -10.80 -19.57
CA ASN A 59 -26.63 -9.89 -20.34
C ASN A 59 -26.11 -8.74 -19.48
N LYS A 60 -26.95 -8.19 -18.58
CA LYS A 60 -26.53 -7.18 -17.61
C LYS A 60 -25.38 -7.69 -16.74
N PHE A 61 -25.53 -8.87 -16.12
CA PHE A 61 -24.49 -9.43 -15.25
C PHE A 61 -23.20 -9.74 -16.01
N LYS A 62 -23.29 -10.24 -17.25
CA LYS A 62 -22.12 -10.48 -18.10
C LYS A 62 -21.37 -9.19 -18.39
N LYS A 63 -22.07 -8.11 -18.75
CA LYS A 63 -21.46 -6.78 -18.95
C LYS A 63 -20.82 -6.28 -17.66
N THR A 64 -21.55 -6.34 -16.54
CA THR A 64 -21.02 -5.92 -15.23
C THR A 64 -19.79 -6.73 -14.81
N GLU A 65 -19.78 -8.05 -15.05
CA GLU A 65 -18.62 -8.90 -14.76
C GLU A 65 -17.38 -8.49 -15.57
N TYR A 66 -17.57 -8.17 -16.84
CA TYR A 66 -16.50 -7.67 -17.71
C TYR A 66 -15.95 -6.34 -17.18
N THR A 67 -16.81 -5.37 -16.87
CA THR A 67 -16.40 -4.08 -16.29
C THR A 67 -15.68 -4.26 -14.96
N VAL A 68 -16.23 -5.06 -14.03
CA VAL A 68 -15.60 -5.32 -12.72
C VAL A 68 -14.24 -6.02 -12.89
N SER A 69 -14.14 -6.96 -13.82
CA SER A 69 -12.89 -7.66 -14.11
C SER A 69 -11.82 -6.72 -14.66
N SER A 70 -12.18 -5.82 -15.57
CA SER A 70 -11.28 -4.80 -16.11
C SER A 70 -10.85 -3.79 -15.03
N ALA A 71 -11.80 -3.34 -14.22
CA ALA A 71 -11.55 -2.44 -13.10
C ALA A 71 -10.61 -3.05 -12.06
N LEU A 72 -10.75 -4.34 -11.76
CA LEU A 72 -9.83 -5.07 -10.87
C LEU A 72 -8.41 -5.13 -11.43
N MET A 73 -8.25 -5.25 -12.74
CA MET A 73 -6.93 -5.25 -13.37
C MET A 73 -6.26 -3.86 -13.26
N ASN A 74 -7.03 -2.79 -13.41
CA ASN A 74 -6.56 -1.42 -13.16
C ASN A 74 -6.21 -1.20 -11.68
N LEU A 75 -7.06 -1.68 -10.76
CA LEU A 75 -6.81 -1.60 -9.32
C LEU A 75 -5.54 -2.37 -8.92
N GLN A 76 -5.28 -3.51 -9.54
CA GLN A 76 -4.04 -4.27 -9.38
C GLN A 76 -2.83 -3.50 -9.92
N GLY A 77 -2.96 -2.83 -11.08
CA GLY A 77 -1.93 -1.94 -11.62
C GLY A 77 -1.57 -0.81 -10.64
N CYS A 78 -2.58 -0.17 -10.05
CA CYS A 78 -2.37 0.85 -9.03
C CYS A 78 -1.77 0.27 -7.73
N LEU A 79 -2.12 -0.97 -7.34
CA LEU A 79 -1.48 -1.66 -6.23
C LEU A 79 0.02 -1.86 -6.47
N PHE A 80 0.44 -2.20 -7.69
CA PHE A 80 1.87 -2.29 -8.03
C PHE A 80 2.58 -0.95 -7.88
N GLU A 81 1.96 0.15 -8.31
CA GLU A 81 2.47 1.52 -8.11
C GLU A 81 2.67 1.82 -6.61
N VAL A 82 1.67 1.52 -5.77
CA VAL A 82 1.77 1.69 -4.31
C VAL A 82 2.93 0.87 -3.74
N LYS A 83 3.01 -0.43 -4.07
CA LYS A 83 4.05 -1.33 -3.55
C LYS A 83 5.46 -0.92 -3.97
N MET A 84 5.62 -0.38 -5.18
CA MET A 84 6.88 0.20 -5.62
C MET A 84 7.27 1.40 -4.75
N HIS A 85 6.34 2.32 -4.49
CA HIS A 85 6.61 3.48 -3.62
C HIS A 85 6.86 3.08 -2.16
N TYR A 86 6.14 2.07 -1.64
CA TYR A 86 6.42 1.48 -0.32
C TYR A 86 7.84 0.92 -0.26
N SER A 87 8.25 0.15 -1.27
CA SER A 87 9.60 -0.43 -1.35
C SER A 87 10.68 0.66 -1.36
N ASN A 88 10.46 1.73 -2.14
CA ASN A 88 11.39 2.86 -2.20
C ASN A 88 11.51 3.55 -0.83
N LEU A 89 10.37 3.87 -0.19
CA LEU A 89 10.38 4.52 1.12
C LEU A 89 11.05 3.63 2.18
N ARG A 90 10.75 2.33 2.19
CA ARG A 90 11.38 1.34 3.06
C ARG A 90 12.90 1.33 2.87
N GLY A 91 13.40 1.37 1.64
CA GLY A 91 14.83 1.44 1.34
C GLY A 91 15.52 2.64 2.00
N TYR A 92 14.91 3.82 1.91
CA TYR A 92 15.45 5.03 2.56
C TYR A 92 15.37 4.98 4.09
N ILE A 93 14.31 4.39 4.65
CA ILE A 93 14.20 4.18 6.09
C ILE A 93 15.30 3.23 6.58
N LEU A 94 15.59 2.15 5.86
CA LEU A 94 16.68 1.23 6.19
C LEU A 94 18.05 1.94 6.11
N ASN A 95 18.24 2.85 5.14
CA ASN A 95 19.45 3.68 5.08
C ASN A 95 19.55 4.61 6.31
N TRP A 96 18.45 5.27 6.70
CA TRP A 96 18.42 6.10 7.91
C TRP A 96 18.79 5.26 9.15
N ASN A 97 18.16 4.11 9.31
CA ASN A 97 18.47 3.20 10.41
C ASN A 97 19.95 2.79 10.43
N THR A 98 20.54 2.53 9.25
CA THR A 98 21.96 2.18 9.12
C THR A 98 22.86 3.35 9.50
N ILE A 99 22.51 4.58 9.10
CA ILE A 99 23.22 5.80 9.48
C ILE A 99 23.25 5.96 11.01
N GLU A 100 22.09 5.84 11.67
CA GLU A 100 21.99 5.97 13.13
C GLU A 100 22.86 4.94 13.86
N HIS A 101 22.80 3.67 13.43
CA HIS A 101 23.62 2.61 14.03
C HIS A 101 25.11 2.76 13.73
N THR A 102 25.47 3.28 12.56
CA THR A 102 26.87 3.54 12.19
C THR A 102 27.44 4.66 13.06
N GLU A 103 26.70 5.76 13.24
CA GLU A 103 27.08 6.85 14.13
C GLU A 103 27.31 6.33 15.56
N LEU A 104 26.35 5.58 16.10
CA LEU A 104 26.45 4.99 17.44
C LEU A 104 27.67 4.07 17.58
N LEU A 105 27.90 3.19 16.62
CA LEU A 105 29.01 2.24 16.64
C LEU A 105 30.36 2.98 16.62
N VAL A 106 30.54 3.92 15.68
CA VAL A 106 31.79 4.65 15.53
C VAL A 106 32.05 5.52 16.75
N ASN A 107 31.04 6.21 17.28
CA ASN A 107 31.20 7.03 18.47
C ASN A 107 31.48 6.20 19.72
N SER A 108 30.95 4.97 19.82
CA SER A 108 31.28 4.06 20.92
C SER A 108 32.76 3.68 20.92
N VAL A 109 33.36 3.48 19.74
CA VAL A 109 34.81 3.21 19.61
C VAL A 109 35.62 4.48 19.90
N LEU A 110 35.23 5.62 19.35
CA LEU A 110 35.92 6.89 19.59
C LEU A 110 35.90 7.30 21.07
N HIS A 111 34.84 6.96 21.79
CA HIS A 111 34.70 7.25 23.22
C HIS A 111 35.80 6.60 24.09
N GLU A 112 36.40 5.49 23.64
CA GLU A 112 37.50 4.84 24.34
C GLU A 112 38.80 5.67 24.30
N ILE A 113 38.95 6.55 23.31
CA ILE A 113 40.08 7.49 23.23
C ILE A 113 39.80 8.64 24.19
N LYS A 114 40.55 8.72 25.30
CA LYS A 114 40.27 9.69 26.39
C LYS A 114 40.68 11.11 26.06
N ASP A 115 41.75 11.31 25.28
CA ASP A 115 42.17 12.65 24.84
C ASP A 115 41.28 13.13 23.69
N PRO A 116 40.52 14.24 23.85
CA PRO A 116 39.67 14.78 22.78
C PRO A 116 40.46 15.24 21.55
N ILE A 117 41.71 15.69 21.71
CA ILE A 117 42.55 16.14 20.58
C ILE A 117 42.93 14.93 19.73
N GLU A 118 43.42 13.87 20.36
CA GLU A 118 43.72 12.60 19.69
C GLU A 118 42.46 11.97 19.07
N ARG A 119 41.33 11.95 19.79
CA ARG A 119 40.05 11.43 19.29
C ARG A 119 39.62 12.15 18.02
N LYS A 120 39.64 13.48 18.04
CA LYS A 120 39.27 14.30 16.87
C LYS A 120 40.17 14.02 15.68
N LYS A 121 41.48 13.92 15.87
CA LYS A 121 42.43 13.57 14.80
C LYS A 121 42.11 12.19 14.19
N ILE A 122 41.80 11.20 15.02
CA ILE A 122 41.42 9.86 14.55
C ILE A 122 40.08 9.89 13.80
N ALA A 123 39.09 10.62 14.32
CA ALA A 123 37.81 10.81 13.66
C ALA A 123 37.95 11.47 12.28
N GLU A 124 38.78 12.52 12.17
CA GLU A 124 39.05 13.22 10.90
C GLU A 124 39.70 12.28 9.87
N ASN A 125 40.71 11.52 10.28
CA ASN A 125 41.37 10.54 9.42
C ASN A 125 40.42 9.41 8.96
N GLY A 126 39.63 8.86 9.88
CA GLY A 126 38.67 7.79 9.57
C GLY A 126 37.51 8.27 8.70
N ALA A 127 37.05 9.51 8.90
CA ALA A 127 35.98 10.12 8.13
C ALA A 127 36.43 10.51 6.70
N GLN A 128 37.72 10.72 6.44
CA GLN A 128 38.21 11.24 5.15
C GLN A 128 37.82 10.37 3.95
N TYR A 129 37.85 9.05 4.11
CA TYR A 129 37.68 8.09 2.99
C TYR A 129 36.32 7.41 2.95
N THR A 130 35.42 7.74 3.87
CA THR A 130 34.09 7.13 3.97
C THR A 130 33.04 8.04 3.35
N SER A 131 32.11 7.49 2.58
CA SER A 131 30.94 8.23 2.12
C SER A 131 29.71 7.40 2.46
N ILE A 132 28.77 8.01 3.19
CA ILE A 132 27.52 7.38 3.57
C ILE A 132 26.40 8.09 2.83
N LEU A 133 25.60 7.32 2.10
CA LEU A 133 24.62 7.82 1.14
C LEU A 133 23.61 8.77 1.79
N PHE A 134 23.39 9.93 1.16
CA PHE A 134 22.45 10.98 1.60
C PHE A 134 22.71 11.54 3.01
N SER A 135 23.96 11.47 3.49
CA SER A 135 24.33 11.99 4.80
C SER A 135 25.51 12.95 4.72
N LYS A 136 25.59 13.89 5.67
CA LYS A 136 26.71 14.81 5.83
C LYS A 136 27.42 14.54 7.14
N LYS A 137 28.71 14.24 7.06
CA LYS A 137 29.56 14.05 8.24
C LYS A 137 29.93 15.41 8.85
N LYS A 138 29.81 15.53 10.16
CA LYS A 138 30.40 16.60 10.95
C LYS A 138 31.15 16.01 12.13
N ILE A 139 32.30 16.58 12.47
CA ILE A 139 33.06 16.19 13.65
C ILE A 139 32.97 17.35 14.62
N ASP A 140 32.55 17.05 15.86
CA ASP A 140 32.41 18.08 16.88
C ASP A 140 33.76 18.44 17.53
N LYS A 141 33.72 19.32 18.52
CA LYS A 141 34.93 19.77 19.23
C LYS A 141 35.53 18.69 20.14
N GLU A 142 34.72 17.71 20.55
CA GLU A 142 35.13 16.60 21.43
C GLU A 142 35.62 15.38 20.65
N GLY A 143 35.54 15.43 19.31
CA GLY A 143 36.00 14.39 18.40
C GLY A 143 34.97 13.33 18.08
N TYR A 144 33.68 13.54 18.35
CA TYR A 144 32.61 12.65 17.91
C TYR A 144 32.12 12.98 16.51
N ILE A 145 31.66 11.95 15.80
CA ILE A 145 31.11 12.07 14.45
C ILE A 145 29.59 12.17 14.54
N ASN A 146 29.02 13.14 13.83
CA ASN A 146 27.59 13.26 13.57
C ASN A 146 27.34 13.02 12.08
N LEU A 147 26.41 12.12 11.76
CA LEU A 147 25.97 11.81 10.42
C LEU A 147 24.60 12.45 10.15
N GLU A 148 24.63 13.72 9.71
CA GLU A 148 23.42 14.50 9.50
C GLU A 148 22.63 13.98 8.29
N ILE A 149 21.35 13.68 8.51
CA ILE A 149 20.40 13.30 7.46
C ILE A 149 19.57 14.47 6.94
N ASP A 150 19.68 15.64 7.58
CA ASP A 150 19.04 16.89 7.21
C ASP A 150 20.10 17.99 7.11
N PHE A 151 20.29 18.51 5.89
CA PHE A 151 21.27 19.53 5.58
C PHE A 151 20.83 20.29 4.33
N GLU A 152 21.26 21.55 4.23
CA GLU A 152 20.95 22.39 3.06
C GLU A 152 21.58 21.83 1.79
N LYS A 153 20.82 21.90 0.69
CA LYS A 153 21.32 21.64 -0.65
C LYS A 153 22.48 22.59 -0.95
N GLY A 154 23.55 22.06 -1.52
CA GLY A 154 24.51 22.92 -2.21
C GLY A 154 23.92 23.51 -3.50
N ASN A 155 24.60 24.49 -4.09
CA ASN A 155 24.15 25.19 -5.31
C ASN A 155 24.37 24.39 -6.62
N SER A 156 24.50 23.05 -6.59
CA SER A 156 24.81 22.25 -7.78
C SER A 156 23.77 21.15 -8.05
N ASN A 157 23.69 20.70 -9.30
CA ASN A 157 22.72 19.69 -9.73
C ASN A 157 23.10 18.23 -9.39
N ASN A 158 24.04 17.98 -8.48
CA ASN A 158 24.51 16.63 -8.15
C ASN A 158 23.59 15.93 -7.14
N ILE A 159 23.34 14.62 -7.35
CA ILE A 159 22.54 13.76 -6.45
C ILE A 159 23.09 13.74 -5.02
N ASP A 160 24.39 13.97 -4.85
CA ASP A 160 25.09 14.03 -3.55
C ASP A 160 24.68 15.24 -2.68
N GLN A 161 23.77 16.11 -3.15
CA GLN A 161 23.27 17.26 -2.40
C GLN A 161 21.84 17.09 -1.87
N TYR A 162 21.19 15.95 -2.13
CA TYR A 162 19.92 15.65 -1.48
C TYR A 162 20.16 15.09 -0.08
N SER A 163 19.57 15.73 0.93
CA SER A 163 19.51 15.17 2.26
C SER A 163 18.57 13.96 2.27
N LEU A 164 18.87 12.95 3.09
CA LEU A 164 18.03 11.76 3.20
C LEU A 164 16.60 12.15 3.61
N LEU A 165 16.46 13.14 4.49
CA LEU A 165 15.15 13.67 4.90
C LEU A 165 14.37 14.23 3.71
N SER A 166 15.04 14.97 2.80
CA SER A 166 14.39 15.50 1.59
C SER A 166 13.91 14.38 0.67
N VAL A 167 14.75 13.38 0.42
CA VAL A 167 14.40 12.24 -0.45
C VAL A 167 13.24 11.46 0.14
N MET A 168 13.29 11.13 1.44
CA MET A 168 12.20 10.41 2.10
C MET A 168 10.89 11.19 2.07
N ASN A 169 10.90 12.51 2.28
CA ASN A 169 9.69 13.32 2.22
C ASN A 169 9.09 13.39 0.80
N ASN A 170 9.92 13.36 -0.24
CA ASN A 170 9.43 13.29 -1.61
C ASN A 170 8.77 11.94 -1.87
N VAL A 171 9.42 10.84 -1.50
CA VAL A 171 8.86 9.50 -1.68
C VAL A 171 7.61 9.30 -0.81
N LYS A 172 7.56 9.87 0.40
CA LYS A 172 6.35 9.90 1.25
C LYS A 172 5.17 10.50 0.50
N LYS A 173 5.37 11.60 -0.24
CA LYS A 173 4.29 12.21 -1.06
C LYS A 173 3.83 11.27 -2.16
N ASP A 174 4.76 10.56 -2.82
CA ASP A 174 4.42 9.58 -3.87
C ASP A 174 3.64 8.40 -3.28
N VAL A 175 4.04 7.91 -2.11
CA VAL A 175 3.31 6.89 -1.36
C VAL A 175 1.89 7.39 -1.04
N THR A 176 1.76 8.56 -0.41
CA THR A 176 0.44 9.12 -0.06
C THR A 176 -0.43 9.28 -1.29
N LYS A 177 0.10 9.82 -2.39
CA LYS A 177 -0.65 10.04 -3.62
C LYS A 177 -1.15 8.73 -4.24
N SER A 178 -0.27 7.74 -4.36
CA SER A 178 -0.61 6.44 -4.94
C SER A 178 -1.61 5.67 -4.08
N VAL A 179 -1.47 5.70 -2.74
CA VAL A 179 -2.45 5.10 -1.82
C VAL A 179 -3.80 5.79 -1.94
N VAL A 180 -3.85 7.13 -1.85
CA VAL A 180 -5.10 7.89 -1.98
C VAL A 180 -5.81 7.59 -3.30
N LYS A 181 -5.06 7.51 -4.40
CA LYS A 181 -5.58 7.08 -5.71
C LYS A 181 -6.21 5.68 -5.62
N TRP A 182 -5.48 4.70 -5.07
CA TRP A 182 -5.98 3.34 -4.89
C TRP A 182 -7.27 3.28 -4.04
N LEU A 183 -7.30 3.97 -2.89
CA LEU A 183 -8.48 4.08 -2.01
C LEU A 183 -9.69 4.66 -2.74
N SER A 184 -9.45 5.67 -3.57
CA SER A 184 -10.50 6.34 -4.34
C SER A 184 -11.08 5.42 -5.41
N TRP A 185 -10.23 4.64 -6.08
CA TRP A 185 -10.64 3.66 -7.08
C TRP A 185 -11.38 2.47 -6.47
N GLU A 186 -10.90 1.96 -5.33
CA GLU A 186 -11.57 0.92 -4.53
C GLU A 186 -13.00 1.35 -4.19
N LYS A 187 -13.17 2.57 -3.66
CA LYS A 187 -14.49 3.10 -3.30
C LYS A 187 -15.41 3.19 -4.52
N ALA A 188 -14.93 3.72 -5.64
CA ALA A 188 -15.71 3.80 -6.88
C ALA A 188 -16.15 2.42 -7.38
N LEU A 189 -15.27 1.42 -7.31
CA LEU A 189 -15.58 0.05 -7.68
C LEU A 189 -16.66 -0.56 -6.77
N TYR A 190 -16.55 -0.39 -5.45
CA TYR A 190 -17.57 -0.86 -4.52
C TYR A 190 -18.93 -0.21 -4.76
N ASP A 191 -18.96 1.11 -4.98
CA ASP A 191 -20.21 1.84 -5.24
C ASP A 191 -20.86 1.37 -6.55
N TYR A 192 -20.07 1.11 -7.60
CA TYR A 192 -20.54 0.53 -8.85
C TYR A 192 -21.10 -0.89 -8.66
N ILE A 193 -20.35 -1.78 -7.99
CA ILE A 193 -20.79 -3.15 -7.70
C ILE A 193 -22.13 -3.15 -6.95
N ASN A 194 -22.26 -2.28 -5.95
CA ASN A 194 -23.49 -2.15 -5.15
C ASN A 194 -24.65 -1.59 -5.99
N LYS A 195 -24.41 -0.54 -6.79
CA LYS A 195 -25.42 0.04 -7.70
C LYS A 195 -25.94 -0.97 -8.71
N GLN A 196 -25.07 -1.85 -9.23
CA GLN A 196 -25.47 -2.88 -10.19
C GLN A 196 -26.16 -4.09 -9.56
N GLY A 197 -26.07 -4.27 -8.23
CA GLY A 197 -26.54 -5.47 -7.54
C GLY A 197 -25.66 -6.70 -7.78
N PHE A 198 -24.41 -6.50 -8.22
CA PHE A 198 -23.47 -7.56 -8.61
C PHE A 198 -22.76 -8.15 -7.38
N ASN A 199 -23.51 -8.80 -6.49
CA ASN A 199 -22.99 -9.29 -5.22
C ASN A 199 -22.29 -10.66 -5.33
N ILE A 200 -21.21 -10.71 -6.11
CA ILE A 200 -20.37 -11.91 -6.29
C ILE A 200 -19.22 -11.85 -5.29
N LYS A 201 -19.09 -12.91 -4.47
CA LYS A 201 -18.17 -12.92 -3.32
C LYS A 201 -16.72 -12.92 -3.78
N ILE A 202 -16.38 -13.71 -4.80
CA ILE A 202 -14.98 -13.81 -5.26
C ILE A 202 -14.38 -12.45 -5.64
N TYR A 203 -15.13 -11.58 -6.30
CA TYR A 203 -14.62 -10.26 -6.66
C TYR A 203 -14.44 -9.35 -5.44
N LYS A 204 -15.36 -9.40 -4.47
CA LYS A 204 -15.22 -8.66 -3.20
C LYS A 204 -14.03 -9.15 -2.38
N ASP A 205 -13.86 -10.48 -2.29
CA ASP A 205 -12.70 -11.09 -1.64
C ASP A 205 -11.40 -10.64 -2.31
N LYS A 206 -11.40 -10.48 -3.65
CA LYS A 206 -10.21 -10.02 -4.39
C LYS A 206 -9.88 -8.54 -4.14
N ILE A 207 -10.89 -7.67 -4.05
CA ILE A 207 -10.68 -6.28 -3.63
C ILE A 207 -10.10 -6.24 -2.21
N GLN A 208 -10.65 -7.03 -1.29
CA GLN A 208 -10.16 -7.11 0.09
C GLN A 208 -8.74 -7.67 0.18
N GLU A 209 -8.37 -8.64 -0.67
CA GLU A 209 -7.00 -9.16 -0.75
C GLU A 209 -6.02 -8.04 -1.09
N PHE A 210 -6.35 -7.21 -2.09
CA PHE A 210 -5.55 -6.05 -2.45
C PHE A 210 -5.51 -5.00 -1.34
N ARG A 211 -6.64 -4.77 -0.66
CA ARG A 211 -6.73 -3.87 0.49
C ARG A 211 -5.77 -4.26 1.60
N ASN A 212 -5.72 -5.55 1.93
CA ASN A 212 -4.81 -6.06 2.97
C ASN A 212 -3.34 -5.82 2.62
N GLU A 213 -2.97 -5.83 1.34
CA GLU A 213 -1.60 -5.48 0.90
C GLU A 213 -1.30 -3.99 1.08
N ILE A 214 -2.29 -3.11 0.89
CA ILE A 214 -2.15 -1.65 1.13
C ILE A 214 -1.99 -1.36 2.63
N ASP A 215 -2.78 -2.05 3.46
CA ASP A 215 -2.75 -1.90 4.92
C ASP A 215 -1.53 -2.55 5.58
N THR A 216 -0.70 -3.28 4.82
CA THR A 216 0.54 -3.86 5.33
C THR A 216 1.54 -2.74 5.68
N PRO A 217 2.09 -2.71 6.91
CA PRO A 217 3.09 -1.71 7.28
C PRO A 217 4.30 -1.72 6.34
N ILE A 218 4.71 -0.53 5.90
CA ILE A 218 5.91 -0.31 5.08
C ILE A 218 7.15 -0.83 5.82
N ILE A 219 7.18 -0.65 7.13
CA ILE A 219 8.21 -1.19 8.02
C ILE A 219 7.60 -1.50 9.39
N ALA A 220 8.15 -2.49 10.11
CA ALA A 220 7.64 -2.90 11.42
C ALA A 220 7.99 -1.91 12.56
N TRP A 221 8.92 -0.98 12.32
CA TRP A 221 9.43 -0.06 13.33
C TRP A 221 8.50 1.15 13.49
N VAL A 222 7.68 1.14 14.54
CA VAL A 222 6.64 2.15 14.84
C VAL A 222 7.18 3.58 14.98
N LYS A 223 8.47 3.75 15.32
CA LYS A 223 9.10 5.09 15.38
C LYS A 223 8.97 5.87 14.07
N TYR A 224 9.02 5.19 12.93
CA TYR A 224 8.90 5.84 11.62
C TYR A 224 7.47 6.27 11.26
N TYR A 225 6.49 5.88 12.08
CA TYR A 225 5.10 6.36 12.05
C TYR A 225 4.85 7.48 13.08
N GLY A 226 5.90 7.90 13.81
CA GLY A 226 5.78 8.88 14.90
C GLY A 226 5.19 8.29 16.19
N GLU A 227 5.31 6.97 16.37
CA GLU A 227 4.73 6.21 17.48
C GLU A 227 5.82 5.54 18.32
N LEU A 228 5.46 5.10 19.53
CA LEU A 228 6.32 4.31 20.40
C LEU A 228 5.69 2.93 20.61
N GLU A 229 6.54 1.93 20.84
CA GLU A 229 6.11 0.54 21.09
C GLU A 229 5.27 0.41 22.38
N ASN A 230 5.39 1.36 23.31
CA ASN A 230 4.68 1.37 24.59
C ASN A 230 3.89 2.68 24.77
N GLU A 231 2.65 2.59 25.27
CA GLU A 231 1.76 3.71 25.62
C GLU A 231 2.24 4.47 26.87
N ILE A 232 3.44 5.04 26.81
CA ILE A 232 4.00 5.85 27.89
C ILE A 232 3.47 7.28 27.72
N ILE A 233 3.08 7.93 28.82
CA ILE A 233 2.75 9.36 28.82
C ILE A 233 3.99 10.13 28.32
N LEU A 234 3.88 10.69 27.12
CA LEU A 234 4.98 11.37 26.47
C LEU A 234 5.12 12.79 27.01
N ASN A 235 6.32 13.12 27.48
CA ASN A 235 6.67 14.52 27.71
C ASN A 235 6.69 15.28 26.36
N PRO A 236 6.50 16.61 26.34
CA PRO A 236 6.43 17.39 25.11
C PRO A 236 7.66 17.25 24.20
N ASN A 237 8.86 17.13 24.79
CA ASN A 237 10.11 17.00 24.04
C ASN A 237 10.19 15.69 23.26
N THR A 238 9.72 14.58 23.84
CA THR A 238 9.64 13.28 23.16
C THR A 238 8.60 13.30 22.06
N GLN A 239 7.46 14.00 22.25
CA GLN A 239 6.47 14.17 21.18
C GLN A 239 7.05 14.95 19.98
N GLU A 240 7.79 16.03 20.23
CA GLU A 240 8.47 16.77 19.17
C GLU A 240 9.53 15.93 18.45
N LEU A 241 10.26 15.08 19.19
CA LEU A 241 11.22 14.17 18.60
C LEU A 241 10.53 13.14 17.69
N LEU A 242 9.46 12.50 18.14
CA LEU A 242 8.71 11.51 17.34
C LEU A 242 8.15 12.10 16.06
N LYS A 243 7.69 13.35 16.08
CA LYS A 243 7.24 14.05 14.86
C LYS A 243 8.33 14.12 13.78
N LYS A 244 9.61 14.20 14.18
CA LYS A 244 10.73 14.19 13.23
C LYS A 244 10.92 12.84 12.54
N TYR A 245 10.54 11.75 13.22
CA TYR A 245 10.63 10.39 12.69
C TYR A 245 9.41 9.98 11.85
N ALA A 246 8.30 10.71 11.91
CA ALA A 246 7.03 10.39 11.25
C ALA A 246 7.09 10.52 9.71
N ILE A 247 7.80 9.60 9.06
CA ILE A 247 8.06 9.59 7.62
C ILE A 247 7.14 8.62 6.87
N CYS A 248 6.62 7.59 7.53
CA CYS A 248 5.57 6.75 7.00
C CYS A 248 4.21 7.47 7.09
N PRO A 249 3.38 7.43 6.04
CA PRO A 249 1.99 7.89 6.14
C PRO A 249 1.15 6.90 6.94
N LYS A 250 0.15 7.41 7.68
CA LYS A 250 -0.87 6.62 8.36
C LYS A 250 -2.04 6.40 7.40
N ILE A 251 -2.23 5.17 6.95
CA ILE A 251 -3.15 4.84 5.86
C ILE A 251 -4.61 5.09 6.27
N GLU A 252 -4.92 4.91 7.55
CA GLU A 252 -6.24 5.07 8.14
C GLU A 252 -6.69 6.54 8.16
N GLU A 253 -5.74 7.47 8.13
CA GLU A 253 -5.98 8.92 8.14
C GLU A 253 -6.13 9.50 6.72
N LEU A 254 -5.89 8.69 5.67
CA LEU A 254 -5.93 9.17 4.29
C LEU A 254 -7.36 9.24 3.76
N GLU A 255 -7.75 10.43 3.31
CA GLU A 255 -9.05 10.66 2.71
C GLU A 255 -9.08 10.32 1.22
N ILE A 256 -10.27 9.97 0.74
CA ILE A 256 -10.55 9.72 -0.66
C ILE A 256 -10.41 11.02 -1.46
N ASN A 257 -9.73 10.95 -2.59
CA ASN A 257 -9.65 12.05 -3.54
C ASN A 257 -10.79 11.99 -4.54
N LYS A 258 -11.64 13.02 -4.53
CA LYS A 258 -12.80 13.10 -5.42
C LYS A 258 -12.43 13.04 -6.91
N LYS A 259 -11.31 13.65 -7.34
CA LYS A 259 -10.90 13.63 -8.75
C LYS A 259 -10.49 12.22 -9.19
N GLU A 260 -9.74 11.51 -8.36
CA GLU A 260 -9.37 10.11 -8.63
C GLU A 260 -10.60 9.18 -8.62
N TYR A 261 -11.52 9.40 -7.69
CA TYR A 261 -12.80 8.69 -7.64
C TYR A 261 -13.61 8.92 -8.92
N ASP A 262 -13.82 10.19 -9.31
CA ASP A 262 -14.62 10.56 -10.47
C ASP A 262 -13.96 10.09 -11.78
N PHE A 263 -12.62 10.13 -11.86
CA PHE A 263 -11.88 9.55 -12.97
C PHE A 263 -12.17 8.05 -13.11
N PHE A 264 -11.99 7.27 -12.04
CA PHE A 264 -12.21 5.83 -12.09
C PHE A 264 -13.67 5.49 -12.41
N LYS A 265 -14.60 6.22 -11.79
CA LYS A 265 -16.02 6.05 -12.04
C LYS A 265 -16.39 6.33 -13.50
N ASN A 266 -16.04 7.50 -14.02
CA ASN A 266 -16.55 7.95 -15.31
C ASN A 266 -15.75 7.39 -16.50
N ILE A 267 -14.46 7.08 -16.31
CA ILE A 267 -13.55 6.66 -17.39
C ILE A 267 -13.26 5.16 -17.37
N ILE A 268 -13.30 4.50 -16.20
CA ILE A 268 -12.99 3.05 -16.12
C ILE A 268 -14.27 2.22 -15.96
N LEU A 269 -15.26 2.72 -15.21
CA LEU A 269 -16.47 1.97 -14.89
C LEU A 269 -17.67 2.28 -15.80
N GLU A 270 -17.72 3.48 -16.37
CA GLU A 270 -18.81 3.93 -17.27
C GLU A 270 -18.41 3.94 -18.76
N ASP A 271 -17.19 3.49 -19.10
CA ASP A 271 -16.74 3.31 -20.48
C ASP A 271 -17.36 2.02 -21.06
N GLU A 272 -18.64 2.12 -21.47
CA GLU A 272 -19.36 1.36 -22.52
C GLU A 272 -20.85 1.73 -22.57
#